data_AF-X1H3F7-F1
#
_entry.id   AF-X1H3F7-F1
#
_cell.length_a   1.000
_cell.length_b   1.000
_cell.length_c   1.000
_cell.angle_alpha   90.00
_cell.angle_beta   90.00
_cell.angle_gamma   90.00
#
_symmetry.space_group_name_H-M   'P 1'
#
loop_
_entity.id
_entity.type
_entity.pdbx_description
1 polymer ?
#
loop_
_entity_poly.entity_id
_entity_poly.type
_entity_poly.pdbx_seq_one_letter_code
_entity_poly.pdbx_strand_id
1 'polypeptide(L)'
;MGDVKSHNIRWGIFLLIPALLVSLLYSPSTSFADTVTASICKEAREYFKRAQKAFEAGNYQTSAEYFRKVLELEPDLTVAQEWLDTCLIQVAYDEGVKLANWFEYELAVDKFKEALEIDNTLMEIHDWLAFCYVNLGMDQEAIEEYRMVTELKPTVDNLVNLGITQYRLGYLEESEVSLRKALELDA
;
A
#
# COMPACT_ATOMS: atom_id res chain seq x y z
N MET A 1 -15.53 -51.32 -18.18
CA MET A 1 -14.33 -50.85 -18.93
C MET A 1 -14.61 -49.40 -19.33
N GLY A 2 -14.32 -48.38 -18.55
CA GLY A 2 -13.23 -48.25 -17.58
C GLY A 2 -12.01 -47.70 -18.29
N ASP A 3 -11.96 -46.38 -18.49
CA ASP A 3 -10.74 -45.60 -18.24
C ASP A 3 -11.05 -44.09 -18.24
N VAL A 4 -11.06 -43.56 -17.03
CA VAL A 4 -10.94 -42.15 -16.68
C VAL A 4 -9.44 -41.83 -16.74
N LYS A 5 -9.02 -40.89 -17.60
CA LYS A 5 -7.68 -40.28 -17.48
C LYS A 5 -7.83 -38.82 -17.06
N SER A 6 -7.66 -38.68 -15.76
CA SER A 6 -7.30 -37.54 -14.93
C SER A 6 -6.86 -36.25 -15.63
N HIS A 7 -7.50 -35.18 -15.16
CA HIS A 7 -7.08 -33.78 -15.24
C HIS A 7 -5.62 -33.58 -14.79
N ASN A 8 -4.87 -32.80 -15.56
CA ASN A 8 -3.66 -32.12 -15.09
C ASN A 8 -3.88 -30.61 -15.26
N ILE A 9 -4.70 -30.04 -14.39
CA ILE A 9 -4.70 -28.58 -14.16
C ILE A 9 -3.53 -28.33 -13.21
N ARG A 10 -2.45 -27.74 -13.73
CA ARG A 10 -1.38 -27.20 -12.90
C ARG A 10 -1.95 -26.01 -12.12
N TRP A 11 -2.40 -26.27 -10.90
CA TRP A 11 -2.61 -25.22 -9.90
C TRP A 11 -1.24 -24.68 -9.53
N GLY A 12 -0.87 -23.55 -10.15
CA GLY A 12 0.22 -22.73 -9.68
C GLY A 12 -0.08 -22.35 -8.22
N ILE A 13 0.85 -22.70 -7.35
CA ILE A 13 0.79 -22.47 -5.92
C ILE A 13 0.62 -20.95 -5.71
N PHE A 14 -0.58 -20.50 -5.35
CA PHE A 14 -0.77 -19.20 -4.73
C PHE A 14 -0.15 -19.30 -3.35
N LEU A 15 1.10 -18.87 -3.23
CA LEU A 15 1.70 -18.59 -1.93
C LEU A 15 0.91 -17.43 -1.33
N LEU A 16 -0.02 -17.75 -0.43
CA LEU A 16 -0.55 -16.82 0.56
C LEU A 16 0.63 -16.35 1.41
N ILE A 17 1.22 -15.24 0.99
CA ILE A 17 2.22 -14.52 1.75
C ILE A 17 1.45 -13.70 2.80
N PRO A 18 1.59 -13.98 4.11
CA PRO A 18 0.92 -13.21 5.15
C PRO A 18 1.36 -11.76 5.10
N ALA A 19 0.48 -10.82 5.47
CA ALA A 19 0.69 -9.36 5.40
C ALA A 19 1.97 -8.84 6.10
N LEU A 20 2.66 -9.65 6.90
CA LEU A 20 4.00 -9.37 7.46
C LEU A 20 5.15 -9.46 6.45
N LEU A 21 4.91 -9.94 5.22
CA LEU A 21 5.93 -10.08 4.19
C LEU A 21 5.93 -8.96 3.14
N VAL A 22 4.96 -8.05 3.16
CA VAL A 22 4.99 -6.88 2.24
C VAL A 22 6.13 -5.93 2.63
N SER A 23 6.43 -5.80 3.92
CA SER A 23 7.64 -5.07 4.40
C SER A 23 8.96 -5.79 4.10
N LEU A 24 8.91 -7.11 3.87
CA LEU A 24 10.07 -7.93 3.48
C LEU A 24 10.29 -8.00 1.96
N LEU A 25 9.29 -7.64 1.16
CA LEU A 25 9.42 -7.55 -0.30
C LEU A 25 10.01 -6.20 -0.75
N TYR A 26 9.89 -5.16 0.08
CA TYR A 26 10.44 -3.83 -0.16
C TYR A 26 11.75 -3.54 0.60
N SER A 27 12.18 -4.41 1.52
CA SER A 27 13.52 -4.31 2.08
C SER A 27 14.47 -5.20 1.28
N PRO A 28 15.39 -4.66 0.46
CA PRO A 28 16.51 -5.46 -0.03
C PRO A 28 17.16 -6.12 1.18
N SER A 29 17.32 -7.45 1.12
CA SER A 29 17.99 -8.21 2.18
C SER A 29 19.29 -7.48 2.57
N THR A 30 19.57 -7.38 3.86
CA THR A 30 20.74 -6.64 4.39
C THR A 30 22.04 -6.98 3.64
N SER A 31 22.19 -8.25 3.26
CA SER A 31 23.25 -8.77 2.38
C SER A 31 23.41 -8.06 1.02
N PHE A 32 22.31 -7.63 0.39
CA PHE A 32 22.31 -6.98 -0.92
C PHE A 32 22.62 -5.47 -0.79
N ALA A 33 22.07 -4.81 0.23
CA ALA A 33 22.39 -3.42 0.52
C ALA A 33 23.89 -3.25 0.89
N ASP A 34 24.47 -4.21 1.62
CA ASP A 34 25.89 -4.20 1.98
C ASP A 34 26.83 -4.36 0.76
N THR A 35 26.40 -5.10 -0.25
CA THR A 35 27.18 -5.27 -1.49
C THR A 35 27.09 -4.04 -2.40
N VAL A 36 25.92 -3.41 -2.50
CA VAL A 36 25.74 -2.18 -3.29
C VAL A 36 26.46 -1.00 -2.65
N THR A 37 26.37 -0.85 -1.33
CA THR A 37 27.03 0.25 -0.62
C THR A 37 28.57 0.15 -0.62
N ALA A 38 29.14 -1.01 -0.94
CA ALA A 38 30.59 -1.17 -1.07
C ALA A 38 31.19 -0.38 -2.25
N SER A 39 30.38 -0.10 -3.28
CA SER A 39 30.80 0.58 -4.51
C SER A 39 30.68 2.11 -4.47
N ILE A 40 29.89 2.66 -3.54
CA ILE A 40 29.64 4.10 -3.43
C ILE A 40 30.66 4.80 -2.53
N CYS A 41 30.79 6.12 -2.67
CA CYS A 41 31.70 6.91 -1.87
C CYS A 41 31.42 6.78 -0.35
N LYS A 42 32.47 6.97 0.46
CA LYS A 42 32.40 6.80 1.93
C LYS A 42 31.31 7.66 2.57
N GLU A 43 31.13 8.88 2.06
CA GLU A 43 30.14 9.82 2.56
C GLU A 43 28.71 9.37 2.26
N ALA A 44 28.41 9.00 1.01
CA ALA A 44 27.12 8.43 0.63
C ALA A 44 26.79 7.17 1.45
N ARG A 45 27.78 6.30 1.68
CA ARG A 45 27.61 5.10 2.54
C ARG A 45 27.21 5.44 3.97
N GLU A 46 27.77 6.51 4.54
CA GLU A 46 27.42 6.94 5.90
C GLU A 46 25.99 7.47 5.95
N TYR A 47 25.57 8.28 4.98
CA TYR A 47 24.17 8.72 4.88
C TYR A 47 23.22 7.56 4.68
N PHE A 48 23.57 6.59 3.83
CA PHE A 48 22.78 5.39 3.60
C PHE A 48 22.53 4.62 4.90
N LYS A 49 23.57 4.40 5.71
CA LYS A 49 23.43 3.73 7.02
C LYS A 49 22.55 4.50 8.00
N ARG A 50 22.66 5.84 8.02
CA ARG A 50 21.80 6.68 8.87
C ARG A 50 20.35 6.64 8.41
N ALA A 51 20.13 6.62 7.10
CA ALA A 51 18.81 6.48 6.51
C ALA A 51 18.17 5.15 6.92
N GLN A 52 18.87 4.03 6.73
CA GLN A 52 18.38 2.71 7.15
C GLN A 52 18.06 2.65 8.66
N LYS A 53 18.94 3.20 9.50
CA LYS A 53 18.68 3.26 10.94
C LYS A 53 17.45 4.11 11.27
N ALA A 54 17.23 5.22 10.57
CA ALA A 54 16.04 6.06 10.77
C ALA A 54 14.77 5.34 10.27
N PHE A 55 14.86 4.63 9.15
CA PHE A 55 13.79 3.79 8.60
C PHE A 55 13.38 2.69 9.59
N GLU A 56 14.34 1.94 10.13
CA GLU A 56 14.10 0.90 11.15
C GLU A 56 13.47 1.46 12.43
N ALA A 57 13.73 2.74 12.73
CA ALA A 57 13.10 3.45 13.85
C ALA A 57 11.71 4.03 13.52
N GLY A 58 11.20 3.84 12.30
CA GLY A 58 9.93 4.38 11.82
C GLY A 58 9.96 5.90 11.57
N ASN A 59 11.14 6.52 11.57
CA ASN A 59 11.28 7.96 11.29
C ASN A 59 11.50 8.17 9.78
N TYR A 60 10.43 7.98 9.01
CA TYR A 60 10.47 8.01 7.55
C TYR A 60 10.84 9.38 6.98
N GLN A 61 10.47 10.48 7.65
CA GLN A 61 10.84 11.83 7.24
C GLN A 61 12.36 12.02 7.30
N THR A 62 12.98 11.68 8.44
CA THR A 62 14.45 11.76 8.59
C THR A 62 15.16 10.76 7.68
N SER A 63 14.59 9.57 7.48
CA SER A 63 15.11 8.59 6.54
C SER A 63 15.16 9.16 5.10
N ALA A 64 14.06 9.74 4.63
CA ALA A 64 13.97 10.39 3.32
C ALA A 64 15.00 11.51 3.15
N GLU A 65 15.21 12.34 4.17
CA GLU A 65 16.25 13.39 4.14
C GLU A 65 17.66 12.80 3.93
N TYR A 66 17.98 11.68 4.57
CA TYR A 66 19.27 11.03 4.37
C TYR A 66 19.38 10.37 3.00
N PHE A 67 18.32 9.71 2.50
CA PHE A 67 18.35 9.13 1.15
C PHE A 67 18.46 10.20 0.06
N ARG A 68 17.86 11.38 0.22
CA ARG A 68 18.10 12.53 -0.68
C ARG A 68 19.59 12.92 -0.71
N LYS A 69 20.27 12.96 0.44
CA LYS A 69 21.72 13.23 0.49
C LYS A 69 22.55 12.13 -0.17
N VAL A 70 22.10 10.88 -0.10
CA VAL A 70 22.75 9.79 -0.85
C VAL A 70 22.64 10.07 -2.35
N LEU A 71 21.47 10.43 -2.84
CA LEU A 71 21.22 10.70 -4.27
C LEU A 71 21.85 12.03 -4.74
N GLU A 72 22.09 13.00 -3.86
CA GLU A 72 22.91 14.18 -4.17
C GLU A 72 24.36 13.79 -4.50
N LEU A 73 24.89 12.76 -3.85
CA LEU A 73 26.26 12.27 -4.03
C LEU A 73 26.37 11.21 -5.13
N GLU A 74 25.35 10.37 -5.26
CA GLU A 74 25.28 9.24 -6.19
C GLU A 74 23.89 9.23 -6.87
N PRO A 75 23.64 10.13 -7.85
CA PRO A 75 22.30 10.33 -8.42
C PRO A 75 21.71 9.10 -9.12
N ASP A 76 22.56 8.23 -9.65
CA ASP A 76 22.17 7.02 -10.38
C ASP A 76 21.98 5.80 -9.46
N LEU A 77 22.04 5.98 -8.14
CA LEU A 77 21.91 4.89 -7.18
C LEU A 77 20.45 4.49 -7.00
N THR A 78 19.98 3.59 -7.86
CA THR A 78 18.58 3.11 -7.89
C THR A 78 18.09 2.62 -6.55
N VAL A 79 18.91 1.86 -5.79
CA VAL A 79 18.52 1.37 -4.47
C VAL A 79 18.17 2.52 -3.52
N ALA A 80 18.92 3.63 -3.55
CA ALA A 80 18.61 4.78 -2.69
C ALA A 80 17.34 5.51 -3.13
N GLN A 81 17.05 5.51 -4.44
CA GLN A 81 15.78 6.02 -4.97
C GLN A 81 14.60 5.16 -4.50
N GLU A 82 14.69 3.83 -4.61
CA GLU A 82 13.64 2.91 -4.14
C GLU A 82 13.35 3.07 -2.64
N TRP A 83 14.40 3.23 -1.83
CA TRP A 83 14.24 3.51 -0.40
C TRP A 83 13.64 4.88 -0.14
N LEU A 84 14.04 5.91 -0.89
CA LEU A 84 13.45 7.25 -0.79
C LEU A 84 11.96 7.20 -1.12
N ASP A 85 11.59 6.58 -2.24
CA ASP A 85 10.21 6.41 -2.69
C ASP A 85 9.37 5.71 -1.60
N THR A 86 9.89 4.62 -1.04
CA THR A 86 9.26 3.91 0.08
C THR A 86 9.06 4.83 1.29
N CYS A 87 10.06 5.65 1.64
CA CYS A 87 9.91 6.61 2.74
C CYS A 87 8.85 7.66 2.44
N LEU A 88 8.81 8.19 1.22
CA LEU A 88 7.84 9.22 0.83
C LEU A 88 6.41 8.71 0.84
N ILE A 89 6.18 7.48 0.34
CA ILE A 89 4.90 6.78 0.45
C ILE A 89 4.46 6.71 1.92
N GLN A 90 5.36 6.27 2.82
CA GLN A 90 5.02 6.14 4.24
C GLN A 90 4.75 7.50 4.92
N VAL A 91 5.53 8.53 4.58
CA VAL A 91 5.28 9.89 5.09
C VAL A 91 3.90 10.39 4.66
N ALA A 92 3.57 10.25 3.38
CA ALA A 92 2.29 10.66 2.84
C ALA A 92 1.13 9.85 3.43
N TYR A 93 1.31 8.54 3.62
CA TYR A 93 0.35 7.67 4.30
C TYR A 93 0.10 8.12 5.75
N ASP A 94 1.14 8.26 6.56
CA ASP A 94 1.02 8.66 7.98
C ASP A 94 0.35 10.03 8.14
N GLU A 95 0.72 10.99 7.27
CA GLU A 95 0.09 12.30 7.24
C GLU A 95 -1.38 12.23 6.80
N GLY A 96 -1.70 11.45 5.76
CA GLY A 96 -3.06 11.23 5.28
C GLY A 96 -3.96 10.61 6.34
N VAL A 97 -3.51 9.54 7.01
CA VAL A 97 -4.23 8.89 8.11
C VAL A 97 -4.45 9.86 9.27
N LYS A 98 -3.43 10.65 9.62
CA LYS A 98 -3.57 11.69 10.65
C LYS A 98 -4.62 12.70 10.24
N LEU A 99 -4.60 13.23 9.01
CA LEU A 99 -5.58 14.21 8.53
C LEU A 99 -7.00 13.64 8.53
N ALA A 100 -7.18 12.41 8.06
CA ALA A 100 -8.48 11.72 8.06
C ALA A 100 -9.05 11.54 9.48
N ASN A 101 -8.19 11.20 10.46
CA ASN A 101 -8.59 11.10 11.86
C ASN A 101 -8.97 12.45 12.49
N TRP A 102 -8.52 13.56 11.89
CA TRP A 102 -8.86 14.92 12.28
C TRP A 102 -10.02 15.49 11.43
N PHE A 103 -10.68 14.64 10.62
CA PHE A 103 -11.80 15.00 9.75
C PHE A 103 -11.41 15.98 8.61
N GLU A 104 -10.12 16.16 8.35
CA GLU A 104 -9.58 17.00 7.26
C GLU A 104 -9.46 16.17 5.98
N TYR A 105 -10.61 15.72 5.45
CA TYR A 105 -10.67 14.70 4.42
C TYR A 105 -10.11 15.14 3.07
N GLU A 106 -10.29 16.40 2.67
CA GLU A 106 -9.72 16.93 1.42
C GLU A 106 -8.19 16.89 1.46
N LEU A 107 -7.59 17.32 2.57
CA LEU A 107 -6.14 17.30 2.75
C LEU A 107 -5.62 15.85 2.85
N ALA A 108 -6.39 14.95 3.46
CA ALA A 108 -6.04 13.53 3.50
C ALA A 108 -6.01 12.92 2.08
N VAL A 109 -7.00 13.24 1.24
CA VAL A 109 -7.04 12.82 -0.17
C VAL A 109 -5.80 13.30 -0.92
N ASP A 110 -5.39 14.55 -0.73
CA ASP A 110 -4.19 15.08 -1.37
C ASP A 110 -2.95 14.27 -0.96
N LYS A 111 -2.80 13.94 0.33
CA LYS A 111 -1.69 13.10 0.81
C LYS A 111 -1.72 11.68 0.28
N PHE A 112 -2.88 11.05 0.23
CA PHE A 112 -2.98 9.71 -0.35
C PHE A 112 -2.67 9.72 -1.85
N LYS A 113 -3.04 10.78 -2.58
CA LYS A 113 -2.66 10.94 -3.99
C LYS A 113 -1.15 11.12 -4.18
N GLU A 114 -0.46 11.88 -3.32
CA GLU A 114 1.01 11.98 -3.35
C GLU A 114 1.68 10.60 -3.26
N ALA A 115 1.16 9.69 -2.44
CA ALA A 115 1.68 8.32 -2.35
C ALA A 115 1.39 7.49 -3.61
N LEU A 116 0.19 7.61 -4.18
CA LEU A 116 -0.20 6.88 -5.39
C LEU A 116 0.47 7.41 -6.68
N GLU A 117 0.98 8.64 -6.68
CA GLU A 117 1.84 9.15 -7.75
C GLU A 117 3.17 8.37 -7.84
N ILE A 118 3.62 7.79 -6.72
CA ILE A 118 4.84 6.98 -6.63
C ILE A 118 4.54 5.50 -6.92
N ASP A 119 3.55 4.93 -6.23
CA ASP A 119 3.09 3.55 -6.45
C ASP A 119 1.56 3.50 -6.39
N ASN A 120 0.95 3.31 -7.56
CA ASN A 120 -0.51 3.27 -7.72
C ASN A 120 -1.14 1.90 -7.41
N THR A 121 -0.37 0.94 -6.90
CA THR A 121 -0.84 -0.42 -6.60
C THR A 121 -1.13 -0.64 -5.11
N LEU A 122 -1.01 0.42 -4.31
CA LEU A 122 -1.12 0.39 -2.86
C LEU A 122 -2.58 0.31 -2.40
N MET A 123 -3.11 -0.91 -2.32
CA MET A 123 -4.52 -1.17 -1.96
C MET A 123 -4.96 -0.55 -0.62
N GLU A 124 -4.05 -0.46 0.35
CA GLU A 124 -4.35 0.18 1.62
C GLU A 124 -4.65 1.68 1.46
N ILE A 125 -3.98 2.35 0.52
CA ILE A 125 -4.19 3.77 0.24
C ILE A 125 -5.50 3.98 -0.52
N HIS A 126 -5.85 3.08 -1.44
CA HIS A 126 -7.16 3.09 -2.09
C HIS A 126 -8.32 2.93 -1.08
N ASP A 127 -8.16 2.07 -0.06
CA ASP A 127 -9.16 1.91 1.01
C ASP A 127 -9.34 3.20 1.82
N TRP A 128 -8.25 3.90 2.14
CA TRP A 128 -8.28 5.20 2.78
C TRP A 128 -8.87 6.31 1.90
N LEU A 129 -8.55 6.34 0.61
CA LEU A 129 -9.18 7.27 -0.34
C LEU A 129 -10.69 7.06 -0.41
N ALA A 130 -11.13 5.80 -0.50
CA ALA A 130 -12.53 5.46 -0.49
C ALA A 130 -13.21 5.98 0.79
N PHE A 131 -12.60 5.74 1.95
CA PHE A 131 -13.08 6.25 3.23
C PHE A 131 -13.20 7.79 3.24
N CYS A 132 -12.17 8.50 2.77
CA CYS A 132 -12.23 9.96 2.67
C CYS A 132 -13.34 10.43 1.73
N TYR A 133 -13.48 9.79 0.56
CA TYR A 133 -14.54 10.12 -0.41
C TYR A 133 -15.95 9.91 0.15
N VAL A 134 -16.20 8.84 0.90
CA VAL A 134 -17.49 8.63 1.61
C VAL A 134 -17.81 9.79 2.55
N ASN A 135 -16.81 10.27 3.29
CA ASN A 135 -16.98 11.36 4.26
C ASN A 135 -17.12 12.73 3.57
N LEU A 136 -16.58 12.90 2.37
CA LEU A 136 -16.78 14.07 1.51
C LEU A 136 -18.11 14.03 0.73
N GLY A 137 -18.86 12.93 0.81
CA GLY A 137 -20.09 12.74 0.03
C GLY A 137 -19.85 12.40 -1.44
N MET A 138 -18.62 12.07 -1.80
CA MET A 138 -18.20 11.63 -3.13
C MET A 138 -18.41 10.11 -3.26
N ASP A 139 -19.67 9.68 -3.10
CA ASP A 139 -20.00 8.26 -2.95
C ASP A 139 -19.69 7.43 -4.21
N GLN A 140 -19.74 8.03 -5.41
CA GLN A 140 -19.47 7.31 -6.66
C GLN A 140 -17.97 7.02 -6.81
N GLU A 141 -17.11 7.98 -6.47
CA GLU A 141 -15.66 7.83 -6.42
C GLU A 141 -15.25 6.83 -5.35
N ALA A 142 -15.87 6.89 -4.16
CA ALA A 142 -15.63 5.92 -3.10
C ALA A 142 -15.94 4.48 -3.52
N ILE A 143 -17.04 4.25 -4.26
CA ILE A 143 -17.37 2.92 -4.76
C ILE A 143 -16.29 2.39 -5.70
N GLU A 144 -15.75 3.23 -6.60
CA GLU A 144 -14.71 2.77 -7.53
C GLU A 144 -13.46 2.31 -6.76
N GLU A 145 -13.02 3.11 -5.80
CA GLU A 145 -11.86 2.79 -4.95
C GLU A 145 -12.10 1.51 -4.13
N TYR A 146 -13.26 1.38 -3.46
CA TYR A 146 -13.59 0.18 -2.70
C TYR A 146 -13.72 -1.07 -3.59
N ARG A 147 -14.24 -0.95 -4.81
CA ARG A 147 -14.33 -2.09 -5.74
C ARG A 147 -12.95 -2.62 -6.10
N MET A 148 -12.00 -1.74 -6.39
CA MET A 148 -10.60 -2.14 -6.64
C MET A 148 -10.01 -2.91 -5.45
N VAL A 149 -10.20 -2.40 -4.22
CA VAL A 149 -9.66 -3.03 -3.01
C VAL A 149 -10.32 -4.38 -2.73
N THR A 150 -11.65 -4.45 -2.81
CA THR A 150 -12.44 -5.67 -2.51
C THR A 150 -12.22 -6.80 -3.52
N GLU A 151 -11.85 -6.48 -4.76
CA GLU A 151 -11.51 -7.49 -5.78
C GLU A 151 -10.16 -8.18 -5.48
N LEU A 152 -9.21 -7.50 -4.84
CA LEU A 152 -7.87 -8.01 -4.58
C LEU A 152 -7.67 -8.52 -3.15
N LYS A 153 -8.19 -7.78 -2.17
CA LYS A 153 -8.03 -8.04 -0.73
C LYS A 153 -9.33 -7.72 0.00
N PRO A 154 -10.37 -8.56 -0.14
CA PRO A 154 -11.62 -8.36 0.58
C PRO A 154 -11.39 -8.51 2.09
N THR A 155 -11.90 -7.54 2.86
CA THR A 155 -12.00 -7.59 4.32
C THR A 155 -13.45 -7.34 4.72
N VAL A 156 -13.81 -7.70 5.95
CA VAL A 156 -15.16 -7.40 6.47
C VAL A 156 -15.41 -5.88 6.39
N ASP A 157 -14.45 -5.07 6.84
CA ASP A 157 -14.59 -3.62 6.90
C ASP A 157 -14.78 -2.97 5.52
N ASN A 158 -13.95 -3.33 4.52
CA ASN A 158 -14.05 -2.71 3.20
C ASN A 158 -15.29 -3.16 2.42
N LEU A 159 -15.77 -4.40 2.61
CA LEU A 159 -17.02 -4.87 2.03
C LEU A 159 -18.25 -4.24 2.68
N VAL A 160 -18.22 -4.03 4.00
CA VAL A 160 -19.28 -3.30 4.72
C VAL A 160 -19.32 -1.85 4.24
N ASN A 161 -18.18 -1.17 4.16
CA ASN A 161 -18.11 0.21 3.68
C ASN A 161 -18.56 0.34 2.23
N LEU A 162 -18.16 -0.59 1.34
CA LEU A 162 -18.66 -0.64 -0.03
C LEU A 162 -20.19 -0.80 -0.06
N GLY A 163 -20.72 -1.75 0.71
CA GLY A 163 -22.15 -2.03 0.77
C GLY A 163 -22.97 -0.84 1.28
N ILE A 164 -22.49 -0.17 2.33
CA ILE A 164 -23.13 1.06 2.87
C ILE A 164 -23.09 2.18 1.83
N THR A 165 -21.98 2.35 1.13
CA THR A 165 -21.82 3.41 0.12
C THR A 165 -22.72 3.16 -1.09
N GLN A 166 -22.82 1.90 -1.55
CA GLN A 166 -23.76 1.47 -2.59
C GLN A 166 -25.22 1.74 -2.19
N TYR A 167 -25.58 1.42 -0.94
CA TYR A 167 -26.91 1.69 -0.40
C TYR A 167 -27.25 3.19 -0.40
N ARG A 168 -26.30 4.07 -0.04
CA ARG A 168 -26.49 5.53 -0.07
C ARG A 168 -26.88 6.06 -1.45
N LEU A 169 -26.36 5.45 -2.52
CA LEU A 169 -26.70 5.80 -3.90
C LEU A 169 -27.91 5.04 -4.47
N GLY A 170 -28.50 4.12 -3.70
CA GLY A 170 -29.65 3.32 -4.14
C GLY A 170 -29.30 2.11 -4.99
N TYR A 171 -28.03 1.70 -5.03
CA TYR A 171 -27.57 0.44 -5.65
C TYR A 171 -27.84 -0.73 -4.69
N LEU A 172 -29.13 -1.06 -4.53
CA LEU A 172 -29.60 -1.97 -3.48
C LEU A 172 -29.14 -3.41 -3.71
N GLU A 173 -29.18 -3.88 -4.96
CA GLU A 173 -28.74 -5.22 -5.34
C GLU A 173 -27.23 -5.41 -5.10
N GLU A 174 -26.41 -4.45 -5.51
CA GLU A 174 -24.97 -4.49 -5.30
C GLU A 174 -24.61 -4.40 -3.81
N SER A 175 -25.33 -3.56 -3.06
CA SER A 175 -25.18 -3.45 -1.61
C SER A 175 -25.44 -4.79 -0.90
N GLU A 176 -26.53 -5.48 -1.25
CA GLU A 176 -26.84 -6.80 -0.70
C GLU A 176 -25.70 -7.79 -0.97
N VAL A 177 -25.17 -7.81 -2.18
CA VAL A 177 -24.06 -8.68 -2.56
C VAL A 177 -22.81 -8.39 -1.72
N SER A 178 -22.44 -7.12 -1.57
CA SER A 178 -21.26 -6.70 -0.80
C SER A 178 -21.40 -7.06 0.68
N LEU A 179 -22.54 -6.75 1.30
CA LEU A 179 -22.81 -7.04 2.71
C LEU A 179 -22.89 -8.55 2.98
N ARG A 180 -23.45 -9.32 2.06
CA ARG A 180 -23.49 -10.79 2.18
C ARG A 180 -22.09 -11.40 2.15
N LYS A 181 -21.22 -10.92 1.26
CA LYS A 181 -19.81 -11.34 1.23
C LYS A 181 -19.10 -11.02 2.55
N ALA A 182 -19.37 -9.85 3.14
CA ALA A 182 -18.81 -9.50 4.45
C ALA A 182 -19.23 -10.49 5.54
N LEU A 183 -20.51 -10.87 5.58
CA LEU A 183 -21.03 -11.88 6.53
C LEU A 183 -20.42 -13.27 6.30
N GLU A 184 -20.16 -13.64 5.03
CA GLU A 184 -19.51 -14.91 4.70
C GLU A 184 -18.04 -14.95 5.13
N LEU A 185 -17.37 -13.80 5.24
CA LEU A 185 -15.99 -13.69 5.73
C LEU A 185 -15.86 -13.69 7.25
N ASP A 186 -16.92 -13.31 7.97
CA ASP A 186 -16.98 -13.27 9.44
C ASP A 186 -17.45 -14.59 10.09
N ALA A 187 -17.83 -15.57 9.26
CA ALA A 187 -18.36 -16.87 9.68
C ALA A 187 -17.28 -17.95 9.88
#